data_AF-A0A6J4JCP3-F1
#
_entry.id   AF-A0A6J4JCP3-F1
#
_cell.length_a   1.000
_cell.length_b   1.000
_cell.length_c   1.000
_cell.angle_alpha   90.00
_cell.angle_beta   90.00
_cell.angle_gamma   90.00
#
_symmetry.space_group_name_H-M   'P 1'
#
loop_
_entity.id
_entity.type
_entity.pdbx_description
1 polymer ?
#
loop_
_entity_poly.entity_id
_entity_poly.type
_entity_poly.pdbx_seq_one_letter_code
_entity_poly.pdbx_strand_id
1 'polypeptide(L)'
;MGLFDPLEDLANDVVGAVVDVVDTAADVVEGVGEGFADLGDAFVDAGEFTLDAFDTGLTFLEDVGFFDVVDYATVGLVDIEYDDSGFSLDLGIEDVIGYGIEIGENGVSFEADYVGSGFEVAVGADGFTAAASLGVDWGPLPNASARVNVDDEGQLGAAGKAEVYIPHPAGLSGGEVEGSYQETEEGFRVEGSLTGRHYAPSGTYAGAGVHASHERFADGYSTTVGLHGEAGQLGGPEVRASIDYTESRDGDVETSGVRVSAQGEVAPGVSAESSLSYTHVETPEGELDIVSGSAAVSGAGADVAASTTVVSGPGGLSIDGEADVDLGRDPIEVARSAADAAGIDVPDLPEVPDVPRLPDVARSAARATGVDIPDVPDLPDRPGASDLSRLQEVAEAPEELTRTFEDAAGDALGNAFSDTVDD
;
A
#
# COMPACT_ATOMS: atom_id res chain seq x y z
N MET A 1 14.81 -15.09 34.71
CA MET A 1 15.09 -15.48 33.32
C MET A 1 14.00 -14.81 32.52
N GLY A 2 14.35 -13.72 31.85
CA GLY A 2 13.39 -12.75 31.33
C GLY A 2 12.75 -13.29 30.04
N LEU A 3 11.45 -13.08 29.89
CA LEU A 3 10.65 -13.44 28.72
C LEU A 3 10.98 -12.61 27.46
N PHE A 4 11.99 -11.75 27.51
CA PHE A 4 12.41 -10.87 26.42
C PHE A 4 13.68 -11.34 25.67
N ASP A 5 14.43 -12.31 26.22
CA ASP A 5 15.64 -12.85 25.56
C ASP A 5 15.36 -13.45 24.14
N PRO A 6 14.26 -14.18 23.88
CA PRO A 6 14.08 -14.79 22.55
C PRO A 6 13.60 -13.83 21.45
N LEU A 7 13.02 -12.68 21.81
CA LEU A 7 12.63 -11.64 20.85
C LEU A 7 13.82 -10.77 20.43
N GLU A 8 14.76 -10.54 21.36
CA GLU A 8 16.01 -9.86 21.07
C GLU A 8 16.93 -10.74 20.20
N ASP A 9 16.94 -12.06 20.43
CA ASP A 9 17.65 -13.03 19.57
C ASP A 9 17.01 -13.12 18.17
N LEU A 10 15.68 -13.13 18.05
CA LEU A 10 15.00 -13.15 16.74
C LEU A 10 15.20 -11.83 15.96
N ALA A 11 15.13 -10.68 16.64
CA ALA A 11 15.39 -9.39 16.02
C ALA A 11 16.86 -9.26 15.57
N ASN A 12 17.81 -9.77 16.36
CA ASN A 12 19.23 -9.81 15.98
C ASN A 12 19.52 -10.84 14.87
N ASP A 13 18.81 -11.99 14.82
CA ASP A 13 18.95 -12.97 13.75
C ASP A 13 18.31 -12.48 12.44
N VAL A 14 17.20 -11.74 12.50
CA VAL A 14 16.57 -11.11 11.32
C VAL A 14 17.40 -9.93 10.82
N VAL A 15 17.89 -9.07 11.72
CA VAL A 15 18.84 -7.99 11.35
C VAL A 15 20.14 -8.59 10.81
N GLY A 16 20.62 -9.69 11.38
CA GLY A 16 21.79 -10.44 10.89
C GLY A 16 21.56 -11.04 9.50
N ALA A 17 20.39 -11.63 9.24
CA ALA A 17 20.04 -12.17 7.93
C ALA A 17 19.84 -11.07 6.88
N VAL A 18 19.30 -9.91 7.25
CA VAL A 18 19.19 -8.74 6.39
C VAL A 18 20.57 -8.14 6.10
N VAL A 19 21.45 -8.05 7.10
CA VAL A 19 22.84 -7.62 6.91
C VAL A 19 23.62 -8.60 6.06
N ASP A 20 23.43 -9.91 6.21
CA ASP A 20 24.06 -10.95 5.37
C ASP A 20 23.52 -10.93 3.92
N VAL A 21 22.24 -10.60 3.71
CA VAL A 21 21.66 -10.40 2.37
C VAL A 21 22.17 -9.11 1.74
N VAL A 22 22.32 -8.03 2.52
CA VAL A 22 22.90 -6.76 2.08
C VAL A 22 24.39 -6.89 1.79
N ASP A 23 25.15 -7.64 2.59
CA ASP A 23 26.56 -7.97 2.34
C ASP A 23 26.70 -8.94 1.15
N THR A 24 25.78 -9.89 0.96
CA THR A 24 25.75 -10.75 -0.24
C THR A 24 25.37 -9.95 -1.49
N ALA A 25 24.43 -9.00 -1.38
CA ALA A 25 24.09 -8.08 -2.46
C ALA A 25 25.25 -7.11 -2.74
N ALA A 26 25.98 -6.66 -1.72
CA ALA A 26 27.18 -5.84 -1.86
C ALA A 26 28.36 -6.63 -2.47
N ASP A 27 28.53 -7.91 -2.13
CA ASP A 27 29.52 -8.82 -2.73
C ASP A 27 29.16 -9.18 -4.18
N VAL A 28 27.86 -9.32 -4.49
CA VAL A 28 27.36 -9.45 -5.86
C VAL A 28 27.55 -8.13 -6.62
N VAL A 29 27.35 -6.97 -6.00
CA VAL A 29 27.62 -5.65 -6.58
C VAL A 29 29.11 -5.36 -6.72
N GLU A 30 30.00 -5.88 -5.88
CA GLU A 30 31.46 -5.83 -6.07
C GLU A 30 31.89 -6.78 -7.20
N GLY A 31 31.34 -7.99 -7.28
CA GLY A 31 31.62 -8.95 -8.35
C GLY A 31 31.05 -8.56 -9.71
N VAL A 32 29.87 -7.94 -9.73
CA VAL A 32 29.24 -7.32 -10.90
C VAL A 32 29.94 -5.99 -11.20
N GLY A 33 30.36 -5.24 -10.20
CA GLY A 33 31.10 -3.98 -10.33
C GLY A 33 32.47 -4.13 -10.98
N GLU A 34 33.22 -5.22 -10.72
CA GLU A 34 34.47 -5.51 -11.44
C GLU A 34 34.22 -5.93 -12.90
N GLY A 35 33.09 -6.59 -13.21
CA GLY A 35 32.68 -6.92 -14.57
C GLY A 35 32.10 -5.72 -15.35
N PHE A 36 31.37 -4.83 -14.68
CA PHE A 36 30.79 -3.61 -15.23
C PHE A 36 31.75 -2.42 -15.23
N ALA A 37 32.82 -2.41 -14.42
CA ALA A 37 33.91 -1.45 -14.58
C ALA A 37 34.69 -1.73 -15.87
N ASP A 38 34.94 -3.01 -16.20
CA ASP A 38 35.55 -3.39 -17.48
C ASP A 38 34.59 -3.18 -18.68
N LEU A 39 33.28 -3.36 -18.49
CA LEU A 39 32.26 -3.10 -19.52
C LEU A 39 31.98 -1.59 -19.68
N GLY A 40 31.98 -0.85 -18.58
CA GLY A 40 31.80 0.60 -18.50
C GLY A 40 32.99 1.38 -19.05
N ASP A 41 34.23 0.95 -18.77
CA ASP A 41 35.42 1.50 -19.42
C ASP A 41 35.40 1.21 -20.94
N ALA A 42 34.89 0.04 -21.36
CA ALA A 42 34.70 -0.26 -22.78
C ALA A 42 33.58 0.56 -23.45
N PHE A 43 32.50 0.89 -22.73
CA PHE A 43 31.42 1.78 -23.22
C PHE A 43 31.83 3.26 -23.21
N VAL A 44 32.61 3.72 -22.23
CA VAL A 44 33.13 5.09 -22.14
C VAL A 44 34.22 5.34 -23.19
N ASP A 45 35.10 4.37 -23.46
CA ASP A 45 36.04 4.46 -24.60
C ASP A 45 35.35 4.26 -25.96
N ALA A 46 34.17 3.63 -26.00
CA ALA A 46 33.32 3.55 -27.20
C ALA A 46 32.39 4.78 -27.37
N GLY A 47 32.22 5.62 -26.35
CA GLY A 47 31.34 6.79 -26.37
C GLY A 47 31.81 7.95 -27.29
N GLU A 48 33.05 7.90 -27.81
CA GLU A 48 33.47 8.74 -28.94
C GLU A 48 32.99 8.20 -30.31
N PHE A 49 32.37 7.01 -30.35
CA PHE A 49 31.61 6.52 -31.49
C PHE A 49 30.25 7.22 -31.48
N THR A 50 30.14 8.29 -32.27
CA THR A 50 28.94 9.12 -32.41
C THR A 50 27.66 8.28 -32.53
N LEU A 51 26.70 8.50 -31.61
CA LEU A 51 25.35 7.94 -31.64
C LEU A 51 24.70 8.07 -33.03
N ASP A 52 24.96 9.17 -33.76
CA ASP A 52 24.53 9.37 -35.15
C ASP A 52 24.95 8.25 -36.13
N ALA A 53 26.12 7.66 -35.96
CA ALA A 53 26.62 6.59 -36.82
C ALA A 53 26.02 5.22 -36.48
N PHE A 54 25.63 5.03 -35.22
CA PHE A 54 24.92 3.86 -34.74
C PHE A 54 23.46 3.90 -35.22
N ASP A 55 22.79 5.04 -35.04
CA ASP A 55 21.44 5.35 -35.51
C ASP A 55 21.29 5.10 -37.02
N THR A 56 22.17 5.74 -37.83
CA THR A 56 22.19 5.53 -39.29
C THR A 56 22.40 4.05 -39.68
N GLY A 57 23.15 3.30 -38.87
CA GLY A 57 23.41 1.88 -39.11
C GLY A 57 22.20 1.00 -38.83
N LEU A 58 21.45 1.30 -37.76
CA LEU A 58 20.24 0.58 -37.37
C LEU A 58 19.07 0.85 -38.32
N THR A 59 18.84 2.12 -38.69
CA THR A 59 17.81 2.47 -39.69
C THR A 59 18.04 1.73 -41.00
N PHE A 60 19.31 1.60 -41.42
CA PHE A 60 19.63 0.83 -42.62
C PHE A 60 19.34 -0.67 -42.50
N LEU A 61 19.58 -1.28 -41.33
CA LEU A 61 19.29 -2.70 -41.10
C LEU A 61 17.78 -2.97 -41.06
N GLU A 62 17.02 -2.06 -40.46
CA GLU A 62 15.57 -2.07 -40.47
C GLU A 62 15.02 -1.95 -41.90
N ASP A 63 15.48 -0.96 -42.67
CA ASP A 63 15.05 -0.70 -44.06
C ASP A 63 15.25 -1.90 -44.99
N VAL A 64 16.26 -2.74 -44.71
CA VAL A 64 16.53 -3.95 -45.51
C VAL A 64 15.82 -5.20 -44.97
N GLY A 65 15.00 -5.07 -43.93
CA GLY A 65 14.25 -6.15 -43.27
C GLY A 65 15.17 -7.17 -42.58
N PHE A 66 16.34 -6.73 -42.09
CA PHE A 66 17.29 -7.64 -41.44
C PHE A 66 16.71 -8.22 -40.14
N PHE A 67 16.01 -7.40 -39.35
CA PHE A 67 15.41 -7.81 -38.08
C PHE A 67 14.33 -8.88 -38.27
N ASP A 68 13.42 -8.69 -39.24
CA ASP A 68 12.43 -9.71 -39.64
C ASP A 68 13.07 -11.08 -39.99
N VAL A 69 14.26 -11.05 -40.61
CA VAL A 69 14.99 -12.27 -40.99
C VAL A 69 15.63 -12.94 -39.77
N VAL A 70 16.13 -12.16 -38.81
CA VAL A 70 16.70 -12.67 -37.56
C VAL A 70 15.60 -13.32 -36.73
N ASP A 71 14.51 -12.62 -36.46
CA ASP A 71 13.35 -13.14 -35.72
C ASP A 71 12.82 -14.43 -36.36
N TYR A 72 12.55 -14.41 -37.67
CA TYR A 72 12.08 -15.61 -38.38
C TYR A 72 13.07 -16.79 -38.31
N ALA A 73 14.38 -16.53 -38.31
CA ALA A 73 15.41 -17.55 -38.25
C ALA A 73 15.61 -18.12 -36.84
N THR A 74 15.38 -17.30 -35.81
CA THR A 74 15.50 -17.69 -34.40
C THR A 74 14.19 -18.26 -33.85
N VAL A 75 13.09 -18.15 -34.62
CA VAL A 75 11.75 -18.63 -34.25
C VAL A 75 11.23 -17.85 -33.03
N GLY A 76 11.43 -16.53 -33.00
CA GLY A 76 11.03 -15.68 -31.88
C GLY A 76 11.94 -15.76 -30.65
N LEU A 77 13.11 -16.39 -30.74
CA LEU A 77 14.06 -16.42 -29.62
C LEU A 77 14.89 -15.14 -29.48
N VAL A 78 14.88 -14.32 -30.53
CA VAL A 78 15.61 -13.06 -30.61
C VAL A 78 14.65 -12.08 -31.25
N ASP A 79 14.12 -11.17 -30.46
CA ASP A 79 13.35 -10.03 -30.92
C ASP A 79 14.25 -8.79 -30.94
N ILE A 80 14.17 -8.02 -32.03
CA ILE A 80 14.96 -6.80 -32.21
C ILE A 80 14.02 -5.75 -32.77
N GLU A 81 13.67 -4.77 -31.94
CA GLU A 81 12.90 -3.62 -32.39
C GLU A 81 13.78 -2.38 -32.39
N TYR A 82 13.56 -1.53 -33.38
CA TYR A 82 14.21 -0.24 -33.47
C TYR A 82 13.22 0.74 -34.08
N ASP A 83 12.96 1.83 -33.38
CA ASP A 83 12.04 2.88 -33.79
C ASP A 83 12.53 4.26 -33.36
N ASP A 84 11.70 5.29 -33.60
CA ASP A 84 11.99 6.69 -33.23
C ASP A 84 12.19 6.88 -31.71
N SER A 85 11.75 5.93 -30.88
CA SER A 85 11.89 5.96 -29.41
C SER A 85 13.13 5.24 -28.88
N GLY A 86 13.72 4.31 -29.65
CA GLY A 86 14.93 3.61 -29.23
C GLY A 86 15.19 2.28 -29.94
N PHE A 87 16.09 1.51 -29.35
CA PHE A 87 16.48 0.16 -29.73
C PHE A 87 16.15 -0.80 -28.57
N SER A 88 15.45 -1.89 -28.85
CA SER A 88 15.27 -3.01 -27.93
C SER A 88 15.82 -4.30 -28.52
N LEU A 89 16.40 -5.14 -27.66
CA LEU A 89 16.88 -6.47 -27.97
C LEU A 89 16.43 -7.43 -26.88
N ASP A 90 15.51 -8.32 -27.21
CA ASP A 90 15.03 -9.36 -26.31
C ASP A 90 15.54 -10.72 -26.77
N LEU A 91 16.23 -11.43 -25.88
CA LEU A 91 16.78 -12.77 -26.11
C LEU A 91 16.10 -13.74 -25.15
N GLY A 92 15.25 -14.64 -25.64
CA GLY A 92 14.57 -15.52 -24.71
C GLY A 92 13.52 -16.45 -25.27
N ILE A 93 13.04 -17.33 -24.39
CA ILE A 93 11.75 -17.98 -24.57
C ILE A 93 10.80 -17.25 -23.61
N GLU A 94 9.78 -16.62 -24.19
CA GLU A 94 8.68 -15.99 -23.45
C GLU A 94 8.22 -16.94 -22.32
N ASP A 95 8.07 -16.40 -21.11
CA ASP A 95 7.71 -17.11 -19.87
C ASP A 95 8.73 -18.11 -19.29
N VAL A 96 9.92 -18.28 -19.87
CA VAL A 96 10.92 -19.25 -19.36
C VAL A 96 12.24 -18.59 -18.99
N ILE A 97 12.84 -17.87 -19.93
CA ILE A 97 14.09 -17.14 -19.73
C ILE A 97 14.15 -16.02 -20.76
N GLY A 98 14.30 -14.78 -20.30
CA GLY A 98 14.38 -13.58 -21.13
C GLY A 98 15.57 -12.74 -20.72
N TYR A 99 16.24 -12.14 -21.69
CA TYR A 99 17.21 -11.07 -21.46
C TYR A 99 16.83 -9.92 -22.37
N GLY A 100 16.38 -8.81 -21.81
CA GLY A 100 16.07 -7.56 -22.52
C GLY A 100 17.22 -6.57 -22.39
N ILE A 101 17.57 -5.89 -23.48
CA ILE A 101 18.38 -4.67 -23.46
C ILE A 101 17.57 -3.60 -24.18
N GLU A 102 17.26 -2.50 -23.51
CA GLU A 102 16.64 -1.32 -24.12
C GLU A 102 17.64 -0.15 -24.12
N ILE A 103 17.71 0.58 -25.22
CA ILE A 103 18.53 1.79 -25.38
C ILE A 103 17.65 2.83 -26.07
N GLY A 104 17.16 3.83 -25.35
CA GLY A 104 16.25 4.84 -25.88
C GLY A 104 16.56 6.24 -25.37
N GLU A 105 15.65 7.18 -25.65
CA GLU A 105 15.73 8.57 -25.16
C GLU A 105 15.79 8.64 -23.62
N ASN A 106 15.23 7.62 -22.96
CA ASN A 106 15.17 7.54 -21.51
C ASN A 106 16.41 6.88 -20.88
N GLY A 107 17.34 6.32 -21.66
CA GLY A 107 18.55 5.69 -21.14
C GLY A 107 18.83 4.30 -21.69
N VAL A 108 19.57 3.52 -20.90
CA VAL A 108 19.90 2.11 -21.15
C VAL A 108 19.31 1.26 -20.02
N SER A 109 18.50 0.26 -20.33
CA SER A 109 18.05 -0.75 -19.38
C SER A 109 18.50 -2.15 -19.81
N PHE A 110 18.70 -3.01 -18.82
CA PHE A 110 19.00 -4.42 -18.96
C PHE A 110 18.07 -5.18 -18.02
N GLU A 111 17.29 -6.10 -18.56
CA GLU A 111 16.43 -6.99 -17.81
C GLU A 111 16.85 -8.43 -18.07
N ALA A 112 16.80 -9.27 -17.04
CA ALA A 112 17.09 -10.69 -17.11
C ALA A 112 16.07 -11.44 -16.27
N ASP A 113 15.13 -12.08 -16.95
CA ASP A 113 14.10 -12.90 -16.34
C ASP A 113 14.39 -14.38 -16.49
N TYR A 114 14.07 -15.10 -15.45
CA TYR A 114 14.07 -16.55 -15.40
C TYR A 114 12.85 -16.99 -14.58
N VAL A 115 12.35 -18.20 -14.82
CA VAL A 115 11.21 -18.73 -14.02
C VAL A 115 11.54 -18.64 -12.53
N GLY A 116 10.90 -17.68 -11.86
CA GLY A 116 11.08 -17.42 -10.45
C GLY A 116 12.32 -16.61 -10.08
N SER A 117 12.89 -15.81 -10.97
CA SER A 117 13.86 -14.76 -10.62
C SER A 117 13.98 -13.72 -11.73
N GLY A 118 13.97 -12.44 -11.38
CA GLY A 118 14.23 -11.34 -12.30
C GLY A 118 15.41 -10.50 -11.82
N PHE A 119 16.08 -9.84 -12.75
CA PHE A 119 17.11 -8.84 -12.46
C PHE A 119 16.99 -7.72 -13.46
N GLU A 120 16.95 -6.48 -12.98
CA GLU A 120 16.78 -5.28 -13.77
C GLU A 120 17.90 -4.30 -13.41
N VAL A 121 18.54 -3.68 -14.40
CA VAL A 121 19.44 -2.54 -14.23
C VAL A 121 19.10 -1.50 -15.28
N ALA A 122 18.75 -0.29 -14.84
CA ALA A 122 18.47 0.84 -15.73
C ALA A 122 19.35 2.04 -15.37
N VAL A 123 19.84 2.76 -16.38
CA VAL A 123 20.59 4.01 -16.28
C VAL A 123 19.99 4.98 -17.28
N GLY A 124 19.41 6.08 -16.81
CA GLY A 124 18.63 6.98 -17.65
C GLY A 124 18.64 8.43 -17.21
N ALA A 125 17.79 9.22 -17.88
CA ALA A 125 17.53 10.61 -17.51
C ALA A 125 16.95 10.70 -16.09
N ASP A 126 16.16 9.70 -15.71
CA ASP A 126 15.51 9.57 -14.40
C ASP A 126 16.45 8.96 -13.32
N GLY A 127 17.71 8.71 -13.66
CA GLY A 127 18.74 8.21 -12.75
C GLY A 127 19.11 6.74 -12.96
N PHE A 128 19.56 6.08 -11.90
CA PHE A 128 19.99 4.68 -11.87
C PHE A 128 18.99 3.83 -11.10
N THR A 129 18.65 2.64 -11.60
CA THR A 129 17.87 1.64 -10.87
C THR A 129 18.54 0.27 -11.01
N ALA A 130 18.56 -0.50 -9.94
CA ALA A 130 18.89 -1.92 -9.94
C ALA A 130 17.86 -2.67 -9.10
N ALA A 131 17.20 -3.65 -9.68
CA ALA A 131 16.24 -4.51 -8.98
C ALA A 131 16.59 -5.99 -9.16
N ALA A 132 16.26 -6.78 -8.16
CA ALA A 132 16.37 -8.23 -8.19
C ALA A 132 15.12 -8.82 -7.56
N SER A 133 14.62 -9.90 -8.13
CA SER A 133 13.54 -10.70 -7.57
C SER A 133 13.91 -12.18 -7.63
N LEU A 134 13.42 -12.93 -6.65
CA LEU A 134 13.56 -14.38 -6.52
C LEU A 134 12.19 -14.91 -6.07
N GLY A 135 11.80 -16.07 -6.58
CA GLY A 135 10.48 -16.66 -6.35
C GLY A 135 9.43 -16.28 -7.37
N VAL A 136 8.23 -16.85 -7.19
CA VAL A 136 7.12 -16.73 -8.14
C VAL A 136 6.12 -15.74 -7.58
N ASP A 137 5.86 -14.65 -8.32
CA ASP A 137 4.79 -13.70 -8.01
C ASP A 137 3.42 -14.28 -8.40
N TRP A 138 3.05 -15.38 -7.74
CA TRP A 138 1.76 -16.00 -7.95
C TRP A 138 1.25 -16.68 -6.69
N GLY A 139 0.28 -16.03 -6.04
CA GLY A 139 -0.34 -16.55 -4.83
C GLY A 139 0.67 -16.69 -3.69
N PRO A 140 0.47 -17.64 -2.76
CA PRO A 140 1.28 -17.74 -1.56
C PRO A 140 2.56 -18.56 -1.79
N LEU A 141 3.22 -18.31 -2.92
CA LEU A 141 4.53 -18.89 -3.21
C LEU A 141 5.60 -17.97 -2.63
N PRO A 142 6.73 -18.52 -2.14
CA PRO A 142 7.81 -17.67 -1.65
C PRO A 142 8.28 -16.73 -2.75
N ASN A 143 8.37 -15.45 -2.42
CA ASN A 143 8.99 -14.42 -3.23
C ASN A 143 9.90 -13.55 -2.36
N ALA A 144 10.91 -12.96 -2.97
CA ALA A 144 11.74 -11.94 -2.39
C ALA A 144 12.12 -10.97 -3.49
N SER A 145 12.01 -9.68 -3.24
CA SER A 145 12.47 -8.66 -4.16
C SER A 145 13.26 -7.59 -3.42
N ALA A 146 14.21 -6.99 -4.12
CA ALA A 146 14.99 -5.87 -3.67
C ALA A 146 15.13 -4.90 -4.84
N ARG A 147 15.06 -3.61 -4.56
CA ARG A 147 15.30 -2.53 -5.52
C ARG A 147 16.17 -1.49 -4.85
N VAL A 148 17.14 -0.96 -5.59
CA VAL A 148 17.92 0.22 -5.24
C VAL A 148 17.80 1.18 -6.41
N ASN A 149 17.58 2.46 -6.15
CA ASN A 149 17.55 3.49 -7.17
C ASN A 149 18.30 4.74 -6.69
N VAL A 150 18.82 5.52 -7.63
CA VAL A 150 19.34 6.86 -7.42
C VAL A 150 18.64 7.72 -8.46
N ASP A 151 17.82 8.69 -8.06
CA ASP A 151 17.09 9.51 -9.03
C ASP A 151 17.99 10.55 -9.74
N ASP A 152 17.38 11.37 -10.60
CA ASP A 152 18.04 12.44 -11.36
C ASP A 152 18.56 13.59 -10.48
N GLU A 153 18.03 13.72 -9.27
CA GLU A 153 18.48 14.64 -8.22
C GLU A 153 19.60 14.06 -7.36
N GLY A 154 19.93 12.78 -7.55
CA GLY A 154 20.96 12.04 -6.83
C GLY A 154 20.52 11.49 -5.48
N GLN A 155 19.21 11.40 -5.23
CA GLN A 155 18.64 10.87 -4.00
C GLN A 155 18.58 9.34 -4.06
N LEU A 156 19.09 8.69 -3.00
CA LEU A 156 19.12 7.24 -2.91
C LEU A 156 17.79 6.66 -2.39
N GLY A 157 17.24 5.69 -3.10
CA GLY A 157 16.14 4.82 -2.68
C GLY A 157 16.58 3.36 -2.58
N ALA A 158 16.04 2.64 -1.60
CA ALA A 158 16.16 1.19 -1.48
C ALA A 158 14.84 0.61 -0.94
N ALA A 159 14.36 -0.48 -1.52
CA ALA A 159 13.17 -1.18 -1.06
C ALA A 159 13.41 -2.69 -1.12
N GLY A 160 12.78 -3.43 -0.22
CA GLY A 160 12.85 -4.88 -0.17
C GLY A 160 11.55 -5.47 0.33
N LYS A 161 11.20 -6.63 -0.20
CA LYS A 161 10.05 -7.44 0.18
C LYS A 161 10.46 -8.89 0.26
N ALA A 162 9.95 -9.64 1.22
CA ALA A 162 10.07 -11.09 1.27
C ALA A 162 8.80 -11.73 1.82
N GLU A 163 8.35 -12.79 1.16
CA GLU A 163 7.21 -13.60 1.53
C GLU A 163 7.62 -15.06 1.68
N VAL A 164 7.18 -15.71 2.76
CA VAL A 164 7.44 -17.13 3.01
C VAL A 164 6.19 -17.81 3.52
N TYR A 165 5.85 -18.95 2.91
CA TYR A 165 4.68 -19.74 3.26
C TYR A 165 5.03 -21.22 3.48
N ILE A 166 4.50 -21.80 4.55
CA ILE A 166 4.72 -23.19 5.00
C ILE A 166 3.39 -23.95 4.92
N PRO A 167 3.24 -24.92 4.00
CA PRO A 167 2.03 -25.72 3.89
C PRO A 167 1.92 -26.74 5.02
N HIS A 168 0.71 -26.92 5.56
CA HIS A 168 0.41 -27.92 6.59
C HIS A 168 -1.04 -28.45 6.45
N PRO A 169 -1.46 -29.54 7.13
CA PRO A 169 -2.79 -30.11 6.95
C PRO A 169 -3.97 -29.16 7.19
N ALA A 170 -3.79 -28.14 8.03
CA ALA A 170 -4.82 -27.14 8.33
C ALA A 170 -4.90 -25.99 7.31
N GLY A 171 -4.06 -25.95 6.27
CA GLY A 171 -3.92 -24.78 5.39
C GLY A 171 -2.48 -24.39 5.07
N LEU A 172 -2.24 -23.11 4.86
CA LEU A 172 -0.95 -22.52 4.53
C LEU A 172 -0.70 -21.33 5.47
N SER A 173 0.38 -21.36 6.23
CA SER A 173 0.75 -20.27 7.13
C SER A 173 2.02 -19.60 6.63
N GLY A 174 2.08 -18.29 6.68
CA GLY A 174 3.26 -17.56 6.25
C GLY A 174 3.25 -16.12 6.70
N GLY A 175 4.17 -15.36 6.14
CA GLY A 175 4.20 -13.93 6.36
C GLY A 175 4.96 -13.19 5.28
N GLU A 176 4.76 -11.89 5.30
CA GLU A 176 5.32 -10.90 4.41
C GLU A 176 6.09 -9.89 5.27
N VAL A 177 7.31 -9.58 4.87
CA VAL A 177 8.09 -8.48 5.43
C VAL A 177 8.45 -7.54 4.31
N GLU A 178 8.24 -6.24 4.53
CA GLU A 178 8.57 -5.18 3.58
C GLU A 178 9.36 -4.09 4.30
N GLY A 179 10.27 -3.45 3.59
CA GLY A 179 11.04 -2.32 4.09
C GLY A 179 11.45 -1.40 2.95
N SER A 180 11.45 -0.10 3.20
CA SER A 180 11.93 0.88 2.24
C SER A 180 12.69 2.01 2.94
N TYR A 181 13.60 2.61 2.18
CA TYR A 181 14.34 3.81 2.50
C TYR A 181 14.34 4.70 1.26
N GLN A 182 14.13 6.00 1.43
CA GLN A 182 14.20 6.96 0.34
C GLN A 182 14.76 8.27 0.88
N GLU A 183 15.88 8.76 0.35
CA GLU A 183 16.31 10.14 0.53
C GLU A 183 15.31 11.07 -0.17
N THR A 184 15.12 12.25 0.40
CA THR A 184 14.29 13.32 -0.18
C THR A 184 15.12 14.59 -0.24
N GLU A 185 14.68 15.59 -1.02
CA GLU A 185 15.37 16.90 -1.08
C GLU A 185 15.61 17.51 0.31
N GLU A 186 14.69 17.25 1.24
CA GLU A 186 14.66 17.85 2.57
C GLU A 186 15.06 16.90 3.72
N GLY A 187 15.28 15.61 3.42
CA GLY A 187 15.63 14.62 4.43
C GLY A 187 15.54 13.18 3.93
N PHE A 188 14.73 12.34 4.58
CA PHE A 188 14.60 10.93 4.22
C PHE A 188 13.31 10.31 4.77
N ARG A 189 12.91 9.19 4.20
CA ARG A 189 11.80 8.33 4.64
C ARG A 189 12.29 6.91 4.82
N VAL A 190 11.88 6.26 5.91
CA VAL A 190 12.07 4.84 6.18
C VAL A 190 10.70 4.25 6.47
N GLU A 191 10.36 3.13 5.86
CA GLU A 191 9.13 2.39 6.15
C GLU A 191 9.41 0.91 6.31
N GLY A 192 8.55 0.21 7.04
CA GLY A 192 8.58 -1.23 7.10
C GLY A 192 7.29 -1.82 7.61
N SER A 193 7.00 -3.04 7.18
CA SER A 193 5.84 -3.79 7.61
C SER A 193 6.19 -5.27 7.80
N LEU A 194 5.44 -5.92 8.68
CA LEU A 194 5.51 -7.36 8.92
C LEU A 194 4.08 -7.87 9.10
N THR A 195 3.65 -8.79 8.25
CA THR A 195 2.29 -9.33 8.25
C THR A 195 2.34 -10.86 8.26
N GLY A 196 1.76 -11.49 9.28
CA GLY A 196 1.52 -12.93 9.30
C GLY A 196 0.14 -13.26 8.74
N ARG A 197 0.05 -14.29 7.88
CA ARG A 197 -1.20 -14.74 7.23
C ARG A 197 -1.39 -16.24 7.37
N HIS A 198 -2.63 -16.67 7.53
CA HIS A 198 -3.04 -18.06 7.50
C HIS A 198 -4.18 -18.27 6.50
N TYR A 199 -3.97 -19.12 5.51
CA TYR A 199 -4.97 -19.53 4.52
C TYR A 199 -5.52 -20.90 4.87
N ALA A 200 -6.83 -21.01 5.05
CA ALA A 200 -7.51 -22.29 5.16
C ALA A 200 -7.63 -22.98 3.78
N PRO A 201 -7.85 -24.32 3.72
CA PRO A 201 -8.04 -25.05 2.47
C PRO A 201 -9.23 -24.56 1.62
N SER A 202 -10.17 -23.83 2.23
CA SER A 202 -11.29 -23.15 1.55
C SER A 202 -10.87 -21.91 0.75
N GLY A 203 -9.62 -21.45 0.86
CA GLY A 203 -9.13 -20.20 0.29
C GLY A 203 -9.48 -18.97 1.12
N THR A 204 -10.17 -19.14 2.26
CA THR A 204 -10.38 -18.06 3.24
C THR A 204 -9.10 -17.85 4.03
N TYR A 205 -8.79 -16.62 4.39
CA TYR A 205 -7.59 -16.31 5.15
C TYR A 205 -7.85 -15.28 6.24
N ALA A 206 -6.95 -15.25 7.21
CA ALA A 206 -6.86 -14.21 8.22
C ALA A 206 -5.39 -13.86 8.42
N GLY A 207 -5.11 -12.58 8.62
CA GLY A 207 -3.78 -12.06 8.86
C GLY A 207 -3.77 -10.94 9.88
N ALA A 208 -2.60 -10.72 10.46
CA ALA A 208 -2.34 -9.60 11.34
C ALA A 208 -0.88 -9.18 11.18
N GLY A 209 -0.65 -7.88 11.29
CA GLY A 209 0.67 -7.32 11.08
C GLY A 209 0.90 -6.01 11.80
N VAL A 210 2.14 -5.58 11.76
CA VAL A 210 2.60 -4.29 12.26
C VAL A 210 3.23 -3.51 11.11
N HIS A 211 3.18 -2.19 11.17
CA HIS A 211 3.93 -1.34 10.26
C HIS A 211 4.46 -0.12 11.02
N ALA A 212 5.54 0.44 10.49
CA ALA A 212 6.11 1.68 10.97
C ALA A 212 6.64 2.49 9.79
N SER A 213 6.52 3.81 9.88
CA SER A 213 7.19 4.74 8.97
C SER A 213 7.78 5.89 9.77
N HIS A 214 8.90 6.40 9.30
CA HIS A 214 9.55 7.60 9.81
C HIS A 214 10.03 8.43 8.64
N GLU A 215 9.53 9.64 8.54
CA GLU A 215 9.92 10.64 7.55
C GLU A 215 10.53 11.83 8.26
N ARG A 216 11.62 12.35 7.70
CA ARG A 216 12.29 13.56 8.15
C ARG A 216 12.35 14.54 6.98
N PHE A 217 12.02 15.78 7.28
CA PHE A 217 12.05 16.92 6.36
C PHE A 217 12.85 18.06 7.00
N ALA A 218 12.98 19.19 6.29
CA ALA A 218 13.94 20.24 6.64
C ALA A 218 13.72 20.80 8.06
N ASP A 219 12.46 20.99 8.43
CA ASP A 219 12.04 21.62 9.68
C ASP A 219 11.38 20.66 10.67
N GLY A 220 11.44 19.34 10.43
CA GLY A 220 10.63 18.42 11.22
C GLY A 220 10.73 16.93 10.90
N TYR A 221 9.74 16.19 11.40
CA TYR A 221 9.60 14.75 11.19
C TYR A 221 8.14 14.30 11.26
N SER A 222 7.85 13.11 10.75
CA SER A 222 6.62 12.36 11.00
C SER A 222 6.98 10.90 11.28
N THR A 223 6.39 10.32 12.31
CA THR A 223 6.55 8.91 12.68
C THR A 223 5.18 8.30 12.84
N THR A 224 4.91 7.21 12.13
CA THR A 224 3.69 6.42 12.29
C THR A 224 4.07 5.02 12.73
N VAL A 225 3.34 4.47 13.69
CA VAL A 225 3.40 3.05 14.07
C VAL A 225 1.98 2.52 14.13
N GLY A 226 1.74 1.37 13.52
CA GLY A 226 0.40 0.83 13.41
C GLY A 226 0.34 -0.68 13.50
N LEU A 227 -0.84 -1.16 13.90
CA LEU A 227 -1.22 -2.56 13.86
C LEU A 227 -2.33 -2.69 12.82
N HIS A 228 -2.33 -3.78 12.07
CA HIS A 228 -3.43 -4.08 11.17
C HIS A 228 -3.84 -5.55 11.25
N GLY A 229 -5.09 -5.80 10.90
CA GLY A 229 -5.65 -7.13 10.73
C GLY A 229 -6.39 -7.19 9.40
N GLU A 230 -6.37 -8.35 8.78
CA GLU A 230 -7.03 -8.61 7.51
C GLU A 230 -7.72 -9.96 7.54
N ALA A 231 -8.83 -10.08 6.83
CA ALA A 231 -9.51 -11.34 6.61
C ALA A 231 -10.26 -11.30 5.29
N GLY A 232 -10.20 -12.39 4.54
CA GLY A 232 -10.80 -12.42 3.21
C GLY A 232 -10.87 -13.80 2.61
N GLN A 233 -11.14 -13.84 1.31
CA GLN A 233 -11.09 -15.04 0.48
C GLN A 233 -10.23 -14.76 -0.75
N LEU A 234 -9.36 -15.69 -1.12
CA LEU A 234 -8.54 -15.60 -2.33
C LEU A 234 -9.42 -15.35 -3.57
N GLY A 235 -9.17 -14.24 -4.27
CA GLY A 235 -9.94 -13.80 -5.43
C GLY A 235 -11.39 -13.39 -5.10
N GLY A 236 -11.68 -13.09 -3.85
CA GLY A 236 -12.99 -12.71 -3.35
C GLY A 236 -12.94 -11.50 -2.41
N PRO A 237 -13.98 -11.29 -1.59
CA PRO A 237 -14.05 -10.14 -0.69
C PRO A 237 -12.96 -10.20 0.39
N GLU A 238 -12.48 -9.02 0.77
CA GLU A 238 -11.45 -8.81 1.77
C GLU A 238 -11.84 -7.63 2.67
N VAL A 239 -11.53 -7.73 3.95
CA VAL A 239 -11.65 -6.64 4.91
C VAL A 239 -10.31 -6.48 5.63
N ARG A 240 -9.81 -5.25 5.68
CA ARG A 240 -8.62 -4.84 6.42
C ARG A 240 -9.00 -3.77 7.43
N ALA A 241 -8.45 -3.84 8.63
CA ALA A 241 -8.58 -2.81 9.65
C ALA A 241 -7.21 -2.44 10.20
N SER A 242 -7.00 -1.17 10.54
CA SER A 242 -5.75 -0.66 11.13
C SER A 242 -6.02 0.22 12.35
N ILE A 243 -5.04 0.27 13.25
CA ILE A 243 -4.94 1.24 14.34
C ILE A 243 -3.54 1.82 14.27
N ASP A 244 -3.45 3.12 14.02
CA ASP A 244 -2.21 3.82 13.70
C ASP A 244 -2.03 4.96 14.71
N TYR A 245 -0.87 5.00 15.37
CA TYR A 245 -0.42 6.16 16.14
C TYR A 245 0.54 6.96 15.28
N THR A 246 0.31 8.27 15.15
CA THR A 246 1.17 9.17 14.41
C THR A 246 1.63 10.30 15.31
N GLU A 247 2.92 10.61 15.24
CA GLU A 247 3.53 11.77 15.86
C GLU A 247 4.31 12.53 14.79
N SER A 248 4.09 13.83 14.65
CA SER A 248 4.84 14.67 13.74
C SER A 248 5.18 16.01 14.35
N ARG A 249 6.21 16.63 13.81
CA ARG A 249 6.63 17.97 14.13
C ARG A 249 6.95 18.70 12.85
N ASP A 250 6.47 19.93 12.72
CA ASP A 250 6.78 20.84 11.63
C ASP A 250 7.11 22.23 12.22
N GLY A 251 8.41 22.53 12.32
CA GLY A 251 8.93 23.71 13.00
C GLY A 251 8.54 23.75 14.48
N ASP A 252 7.67 24.72 14.82
CA ASP A 252 7.13 24.92 16.18
C ASP A 252 5.75 24.28 16.39
N VAL A 253 5.23 23.55 15.38
CA VAL A 253 3.97 22.80 15.49
C VAL A 253 4.27 21.34 15.77
N GLU A 254 3.65 20.78 16.81
CA GLU A 254 3.72 19.36 17.14
C GLU A 254 2.33 18.75 16.98
N THR A 255 2.25 17.57 16.39
CA THR A 255 1.00 16.86 16.15
C THR A 255 1.14 15.42 16.64
N SER A 256 0.17 14.94 17.41
CA SER A 256 0.10 13.53 17.80
C SER A 256 -1.33 13.03 17.64
N GLY A 257 -1.52 11.77 17.27
CA GLY A 257 -2.86 11.28 17.01
C GLY A 257 -2.96 9.77 16.90
N VAL A 258 -4.18 9.29 17.02
CA VAL A 258 -4.55 7.89 16.79
C VAL A 258 -5.61 7.86 15.71
N ARG A 259 -5.43 6.99 14.72
CA ARG A 259 -6.40 6.69 13.67
C ARG A 259 -6.79 5.23 13.73
N VAL A 260 -8.09 4.96 13.62
CA VAL A 260 -8.62 3.62 13.39
C VAL A 260 -9.30 3.64 12.03
N SER A 261 -8.97 2.70 11.17
CA SER A 261 -9.61 2.54 9.86
C SER A 261 -10.05 1.12 9.63
N ALA A 262 -11.11 0.97 8.84
CA ALA A 262 -11.52 -0.29 8.26
C ALA A 262 -11.89 -0.06 6.81
N GLN A 263 -11.37 -0.88 5.91
CA GLN A 263 -11.69 -0.88 4.49
C GLN A 263 -11.94 -2.31 4.03
N GLY A 264 -12.76 -2.49 3.01
CA GLY A 264 -12.94 -3.81 2.44
C GLY A 264 -13.74 -3.82 1.15
N GLU A 265 -13.46 -4.81 0.33
CA GLU A 265 -14.29 -5.18 -0.82
C GLU A 265 -15.39 -6.10 -0.32
N VAL A 266 -16.64 -5.62 -0.33
CA VAL A 266 -17.80 -6.39 0.17
C VAL A 266 -18.44 -7.23 -0.94
N ALA A 267 -18.21 -6.86 -2.19
CA ALA A 267 -18.61 -7.59 -3.40
C ALA A 267 -17.74 -7.11 -4.59
N PRO A 268 -17.67 -7.87 -5.70
CA PRO A 268 -16.94 -7.46 -6.89
C PRO A 268 -17.29 -6.04 -7.35
N GLY A 269 -16.32 -5.14 -7.32
CA GLY A 269 -16.49 -3.74 -7.70
C GLY A 269 -17.30 -2.90 -6.71
N VAL A 270 -17.43 -3.36 -5.45
CA VAL A 270 -18.02 -2.61 -4.34
C VAL A 270 -17.08 -2.63 -3.14
N SER A 271 -16.57 -1.46 -2.78
CA SER A 271 -15.74 -1.24 -1.60
C SER A 271 -16.46 -0.35 -0.58
N ALA A 272 -16.13 -0.57 0.68
CA ALA A 272 -16.56 0.26 1.80
C ALA A 272 -15.35 0.60 2.66
N GLU A 273 -15.27 1.84 3.10
CA GLU A 273 -14.25 2.32 4.02
C GLU A 273 -14.88 3.13 5.14
N SER A 274 -14.22 3.14 6.30
CA SER A 274 -14.57 3.96 7.43
C SER A 274 -13.32 4.28 8.23
N SER A 275 -13.28 5.46 8.82
CA SER A 275 -12.19 5.84 9.71
C SER A 275 -12.67 6.73 10.85
N LEU A 276 -11.95 6.66 11.97
CA LEU A 276 -12.10 7.54 13.13
C LEU A 276 -10.70 7.93 13.57
N SER A 277 -10.43 9.22 13.73
CA SER A 277 -9.16 9.72 14.23
C SER A 277 -9.33 10.78 15.31
N TYR A 278 -8.38 10.76 16.23
CA TYR A 278 -8.12 11.82 17.20
C TYR A 278 -6.73 12.39 16.90
N THR A 279 -6.62 13.72 16.89
CA THR A 279 -5.37 14.42 16.65
C THR A 279 -5.26 15.61 17.60
N HIS A 280 -4.19 15.63 18.38
CA HIS A 280 -3.77 16.76 19.20
C HIS A 280 -2.70 17.56 18.46
N VAL A 281 -2.86 18.87 18.40
CA VAL A 281 -1.94 19.80 17.72
C VAL A 281 -1.50 20.87 18.71
N GLU A 282 -0.22 20.90 19.04
CA GLU A 282 0.40 21.98 19.81
C GLU A 282 0.98 23.02 18.86
N THR A 283 0.63 24.29 19.07
CA THR A 283 1.17 25.43 18.31
C THR A 283 1.68 26.50 19.28
N PRO A 284 2.50 27.46 18.81
CA PRO A 284 2.89 28.62 19.62
C PRO A 284 1.72 29.45 20.14
N GLU A 285 0.55 29.36 19.49
CA GLU A 285 -0.66 30.12 19.83
C GLU A 285 -1.60 29.37 20.79
N GLY A 286 -1.34 28.08 21.02
CA GLY A 286 -2.13 27.21 21.88
C GLY A 286 -2.30 25.79 21.32
N GLU A 287 -3.12 25.00 22.00
CA GLU A 287 -3.35 23.59 21.72
C GLU A 287 -4.72 23.38 21.05
N LEU A 288 -4.80 22.49 20.06
CA LEU A 288 -6.04 22.12 19.38
C LEU A 288 -6.25 20.60 19.42
N ASP A 289 -7.47 20.18 19.69
CA ASP A 289 -7.90 18.79 19.57
C ASP A 289 -8.86 18.64 18.39
N ILE A 290 -8.62 17.63 17.56
CA ILE A 290 -9.40 17.32 16.36
C ILE A 290 -9.90 15.89 16.50
N VAL A 291 -11.21 15.70 16.37
CA VAL A 291 -11.83 14.38 16.23
C VAL A 291 -12.51 14.34 14.86
N SER A 292 -12.09 13.43 14.00
CA SER A 292 -12.68 13.25 12.68
C SER A 292 -13.16 11.83 12.48
N GLY A 293 -14.27 11.68 11.77
CA GLY A 293 -14.79 10.39 11.35
C GLY A 293 -15.26 10.45 9.91
N SER A 294 -15.00 9.40 9.14
CA SER A 294 -15.47 9.27 7.77
C SER A 294 -16.03 7.88 7.50
N ALA A 295 -16.92 7.80 6.53
CA ALA A 295 -17.35 6.55 5.93
C ALA A 295 -17.62 6.78 4.44
N ALA A 296 -17.17 5.88 3.60
CA ALA A 296 -17.47 5.89 2.19
C ALA A 296 -17.83 4.48 1.69
N VAL A 297 -18.70 4.43 0.69
CA VAL A 297 -19.04 3.22 -0.05
C VAL A 297 -19.01 3.60 -1.52
N SER A 298 -18.19 2.89 -2.28
CA SER A 298 -18.00 3.11 -3.71
C SER A 298 -18.26 1.81 -4.45
N GLY A 299 -19.06 1.84 -5.50
CA GLY A 299 -19.28 0.68 -6.34
C GLY A 299 -20.64 0.63 -6.99
N ALA A 300 -20.76 -0.29 -7.96
CA ALA A 300 -21.96 -0.42 -8.78
C ALA A 300 -22.47 0.95 -9.27
N GLY A 301 -21.58 1.82 -9.75
CA GLY A 301 -21.90 3.11 -10.35
C GLY A 301 -22.44 4.20 -9.42
N ALA A 302 -22.29 4.03 -8.10
CA ALA A 302 -22.58 5.08 -7.14
C ALA A 302 -21.48 5.16 -6.08
N ASP A 303 -21.15 6.38 -5.69
CA ASP A 303 -20.20 6.70 -4.64
C ASP A 303 -20.91 7.54 -3.59
N VAL A 304 -20.85 7.11 -2.33
CA VAL A 304 -21.44 7.81 -1.20
C VAL A 304 -20.35 7.97 -0.16
N ALA A 305 -20.03 9.21 0.19
CA ALA A 305 -19.06 9.53 1.22
C ALA A 305 -19.65 10.50 2.23
N ALA A 306 -19.31 10.33 3.49
CA ALA A 306 -19.64 11.27 4.55
C ALA A 306 -18.45 11.44 5.48
N SER A 307 -18.23 12.67 5.93
CA SER A 307 -17.20 12.98 6.93
C SER A 307 -17.74 13.97 7.95
N THR A 308 -17.18 13.93 9.15
CA THR A 308 -17.47 14.89 10.21
C THR A 308 -16.18 15.18 10.95
N THR A 309 -15.92 16.45 11.23
CA THR A 309 -14.75 16.91 11.97
C THR A 309 -15.20 17.83 13.10
N VAL A 310 -14.73 17.54 14.30
CA VAL A 310 -14.92 18.36 15.50
C VAL A 310 -13.56 18.91 15.89
N VAL A 311 -13.44 20.23 16.02
CA VAL A 311 -12.21 20.90 16.45
C VAL A 311 -12.48 21.67 17.73
N SER A 312 -11.64 21.49 18.73
CA SER A 312 -11.68 22.19 20.02
C SER A 312 -10.34 22.87 20.27
N GLY A 313 -10.33 24.17 20.53
CA GLY A 313 -9.08 24.91 20.81
C GLY A 313 -9.31 26.34 21.32
N PRO A 314 -8.32 27.25 21.23
CA PRO A 314 -8.40 28.61 21.74
C PRO A 314 -9.51 29.44 21.09
N GLY A 315 -9.89 29.10 19.85
CA GLY A 315 -11.01 29.71 19.11
C GLY A 315 -12.40 29.22 19.54
N GLY A 316 -12.48 28.24 20.44
CA GLY A 316 -13.72 27.57 20.84
C GLY A 316 -13.91 26.22 20.14
N LEU A 317 -15.17 25.76 20.12
CA LEU A 317 -15.58 24.49 19.51
C LEU A 317 -16.18 24.76 18.12
N SER A 318 -15.70 24.06 17.09
CA SER A 318 -16.31 24.02 15.76
C SER A 318 -16.64 22.58 15.36
N ILE A 319 -17.75 22.41 14.65
CA ILE A 319 -18.19 21.14 14.09
C ILE A 319 -18.49 21.39 12.62
N ASP A 320 -17.86 20.60 11.76
CA ASP A 320 -18.07 20.62 10.31
C ASP A 320 -18.43 19.21 9.84
N GLY A 321 -19.29 19.12 8.82
CA GLY A 321 -19.73 17.84 8.30
C GLY A 321 -20.11 17.96 6.84
N GLU A 322 -19.61 17.02 6.05
CA GLU A 322 -19.81 16.97 4.61
C GLU A 322 -20.37 15.60 4.22
N ALA A 323 -21.24 15.59 3.21
CA ALA A 323 -21.75 14.38 2.61
C ALA A 323 -21.80 14.58 1.10
N ASP A 324 -21.16 13.66 0.39
CA ASP A 324 -21.11 13.63 -1.06
C ASP A 324 -21.81 12.37 -1.58
N VAL A 325 -22.53 12.54 -2.68
CA VAL A 325 -23.22 11.45 -3.36
C VAL A 325 -23.01 11.66 -4.86
N ASP A 326 -22.10 10.89 -5.44
CA ASP A 326 -21.96 10.78 -6.88
C ASP A 326 -22.79 9.59 -7.36
N LEU A 327 -23.90 9.90 -8.02
CA LEU A 327 -24.61 8.91 -8.81
C LEU A 327 -24.01 9.03 -10.20
N GLY A 328 -23.24 8.03 -10.63
CA GLY A 328 -22.60 8.01 -11.95
C GLY A 328 -23.57 8.42 -13.06
N ARG A 329 -23.04 8.83 -14.22
CA ARG A 329 -23.72 9.64 -15.25
C ARG A 329 -25.11 9.17 -15.75
N ASP A 330 -25.59 7.98 -15.41
CA ASP A 330 -26.98 7.61 -15.61
C ASP A 330 -27.45 6.53 -14.59
N PRO A 331 -28.31 6.84 -13.60
CA PRO A 331 -28.78 5.85 -12.61
C PRO A 331 -29.53 4.66 -13.24
N ILE A 332 -30.00 4.81 -14.49
CA ILE A 332 -30.62 3.74 -15.28
C ILE A 332 -29.56 2.81 -15.87
N GLU A 333 -28.41 3.32 -16.32
CA GLU A 333 -27.30 2.49 -16.79
C GLU A 333 -26.65 1.74 -15.62
N VAL A 334 -26.58 2.37 -14.46
CA VAL A 334 -26.10 1.74 -13.22
C VAL A 334 -26.98 0.56 -12.80
N ALA A 335 -28.30 0.75 -12.77
CA ALA A 335 -29.24 -0.33 -12.45
C ALA A 335 -29.21 -1.47 -13.48
N ARG A 336 -28.96 -1.15 -14.76
CA ARG A 336 -28.76 -2.15 -15.82
C ARG A 336 -27.42 -2.88 -15.69
N SER A 337 -26.33 -2.18 -15.43
CA SER A 337 -24.99 -2.76 -15.23
C SER A 337 -24.96 -3.71 -14.03
N ALA A 338 -25.61 -3.34 -12.92
CA ALA A 338 -25.72 -4.20 -11.74
C ALA A 338 -26.60 -5.43 -12.00
N ALA A 339 -27.66 -5.28 -12.79
CA ALA A 339 -28.51 -6.41 -13.17
C ALA A 339 -27.82 -7.35 -14.17
N ASP A 340 -27.07 -6.81 -15.12
CA ASP A 340 -26.25 -7.57 -16.07
C ASP A 340 -25.14 -8.34 -15.36
N ALA A 341 -24.44 -7.72 -14.41
CA ALA A 341 -23.44 -8.38 -13.57
C ALA A 341 -24.05 -9.52 -12.71
N ALA A 342 -25.32 -9.40 -12.33
CA ALA A 342 -26.07 -10.42 -11.61
C ALA A 342 -26.77 -11.47 -12.52
N GLY A 343 -26.66 -11.34 -13.86
CA GLY A 343 -27.33 -12.22 -14.83
C GLY A 343 -28.85 -12.09 -14.84
N ILE A 344 -29.38 -10.94 -14.42
CA ILE A 344 -30.82 -10.63 -14.35
C ILE A 344 -31.21 -9.82 -15.59
N ASP A 345 -31.97 -10.43 -16.48
CA ASP A 345 -32.50 -9.77 -17.69
C ASP A 345 -33.61 -8.77 -17.29
N VAL A 346 -33.32 -7.46 -17.34
CA VAL A 346 -34.26 -6.40 -16.95
C VAL A 346 -35.13 -6.04 -18.16
N PRO A 347 -36.46 -6.27 -18.11
CA PRO A 347 -37.34 -5.91 -19.22
C PRO A 347 -37.34 -4.40 -19.44
N ASP A 348 -37.43 -3.97 -20.71
CA ASP A 348 -37.55 -2.56 -21.09
C ASP A 348 -38.69 -1.88 -20.32
N LEU A 349 -38.33 -0.94 -19.44
CA LEU A 349 -39.30 -0.17 -18.68
C LEU A 349 -39.96 0.87 -19.60
N PRO A 350 -41.30 1.03 -19.55
CA PRO A 350 -41.96 2.13 -20.22
C PRO A 350 -41.50 3.48 -19.63
N GLU A 351 -41.40 4.51 -20.48
CA GLU A 351 -41.04 5.88 -20.08
C GLU A 351 -41.80 6.31 -18.82
N VAL A 352 -41.05 6.75 -17.81
CA VAL A 352 -41.56 7.07 -16.48
C VAL A 352 -42.41 8.35 -16.58
N PRO A 353 -43.67 8.37 -16.08
CA PRO A 353 -44.44 9.59 -15.99
C PRO A 353 -43.81 10.55 -14.97
N ASP A 354 -43.84 11.86 -15.26
CA ASP A 354 -43.30 12.93 -14.41
C ASP A 354 -43.65 12.74 -12.92
N VAL A 355 -42.61 12.60 -12.09
CA VAL A 355 -42.74 12.38 -10.63
C VAL A 355 -42.88 13.73 -9.90
N PRO A 356 -43.74 13.85 -8.86
CA PRO A 356 -43.84 15.07 -8.05
C PRO A 356 -42.54 15.42 -7.33
N ARG A 357 -42.33 16.72 -7.06
CA ARG A 357 -41.11 17.29 -6.46
C ARG A 357 -40.76 16.70 -5.07
N LEU A 358 -39.49 16.92 -4.71
CA LEU A 358 -38.62 16.38 -3.65
C LEU A 358 -38.94 16.51 -2.13
N PRO A 359 -40.02 17.12 -1.57
CA PRO A 359 -40.13 17.21 -0.11
C PRO A 359 -40.37 15.89 0.63
N ASP A 360 -40.82 14.84 -0.05
CA ASP A 360 -41.30 13.62 0.61
C ASP A 360 -40.21 12.55 0.81
N VAL A 361 -39.14 12.56 0.01
CA VAL A 361 -38.03 11.58 0.10
C VAL A 361 -37.09 11.90 1.28
N ALA A 362 -36.87 13.18 1.57
CA ALA A 362 -36.08 13.60 2.73
C ALA A 362 -36.73 13.20 4.07
N ARG A 363 -38.07 13.11 4.12
CA ARG A 363 -38.80 12.66 5.33
C ARG A 363 -38.77 11.16 5.55
N SER A 364 -38.69 10.37 4.49
CA SER A 364 -38.58 8.91 4.60
C SER A 364 -37.17 8.47 4.99
N ALA A 365 -36.13 9.16 4.53
CA ALA A 365 -34.74 8.90 4.95
C ALA A 365 -34.51 9.17 6.46
N ALA A 366 -35.08 10.26 6.99
CA ALA A 366 -35.00 10.58 8.43
C ALA A 366 -35.69 9.56 9.35
N ARG A 367 -36.69 8.81 8.85
CA ARG A 367 -37.39 7.76 9.64
C ARG A 367 -36.65 6.42 9.67
N ALA A 368 -35.74 6.16 8.73
CA ALA A 368 -35.05 4.88 8.61
C ALA A 368 -33.81 4.79 9.53
N THR A 369 -33.24 5.91 9.97
CA THR A 369 -32.05 5.98 10.84
C THR A 369 -32.37 6.03 12.34
N GLY A 370 -33.64 5.89 12.73
CA GLY A 370 -34.05 5.89 14.14
C GLY A 370 -33.91 7.25 14.85
N VAL A 371 -33.66 8.33 14.10
CA VAL A 371 -33.65 9.69 14.65
C VAL A 371 -35.08 10.23 14.66
N ASP A 372 -35.75 10.06 15.81
CA ASP A 372 -37.00 10.76 16.09
C ASP A 372 -36.70 12.26 16.25
N ILE A 373 -37.12 13.10 15.30
CA ILE A 373 -37.12 14.56 15.50
C ILE A 373 -38.32 14.88 16.40
N PRO A 374 -38.13 15.30 17.66
CA PRO A 374 -39.24 15.60 18.53
C PRO A 374 -39.87 16.95 18.15
N ASP A 375 -41.19 17.02 18.17
CA ASP A 375 -41.91 18.30 18.22
C ASP A 375 -41.45 19.05 19.49
N VAL A 376 -40.89 20.25 19.32
CA VAL A 376 -40.38 21.09 20.40
C VAL A 376 -41.53 21.48 21.35
N PRO A 377 -41.52 21.03 22.62
CA PRO A 377 -42.33 21.66 23.67
C PRO A 377 -41.54 22.85 24.22
N ASP A 378 -42.23 23.93 24.60
CA ASP A 378 -41.62 25.05 25.31
C ASP A 378 -40.81 24.55 26.52
N LEU A 379 -39.53 24.95 26.55
CA LEU A 379 -38.55 24.57 27.56
C LEU A 379 -39.02 24.97 28.98
N PRO A 380 -38.96 24.08 29.97
CA PRO A 380 -38.88 24.49 31.36
C PRO A 380 -37.42 24.87 31.72
N ASP A 381 -37.28 25.80 32.66
CA ASP A 381 -35.99 26.37 33.10
C ASP A 381 -34.97 25.33 33.59
N ARG A 382 -33.70 25.62 33.27
CA ARG A 382 -32.49 24.82 33.57
C ARG A 382 -32.35 24.41 35.06
N PRO A 383 -31.92 23.18 35.37
CA PRO A 383 -31.16 22.89 36.58
C PRO A 383 -29.67 23.14 36.36
N GLY A 384 -28.99 23.50 37.45
CA GLY A 384 -27.62 24.01 37.48
C GLY A 384 -26.51 23.00 37.17
N ALA A 385 -25.36 23.56 36.80
CA ALA A 385 -24.11 22.89 36.49
C ALA A 385 -23.53 22.16 37.73
N SER A 386 -23.65 20.84 37.75
CA SER A 386 -22.96 19.98 38.72
C SER A 386 -22.58 18.58 38.17
N ASP A 387 -22.52 18.37 36.85
CA ASP A 387 -22.27 17.02 36.27
C ASP A 387 -21.13 16.96 35.22
N LEU A 388 -20.22 17.93 35.21
CA LEU A 388 -19.04 17.90 34.31
C LEU A 388 -17.83 17.13 34.89
N SER A 389 -17.91 16.66 36.14
CA SER A 389 -16.82 15.88 36.78
C SER A 389 -16.75 14.42 36.34
N ARG A 390 -17.72 13.92 35.55
CA ARG A 390 -17.76 12.52 35.09
C ARG A 390 -17.12 12.26 33.73
N LEU A 391 -16.78 13.30 32.97
CA LEU A 391 -16.08 13.15 31.68
C LEU A 391 -14.55 13.18 31.81
N GLN A 392 -14.01 13.60 32.96
CA GLN A 392 -12.57 13.47 33.26
C GLN A 392 -12.16 12.05 33.68
N GLU A 393 -13.11 11.19 34.07
CA GLU A 393 -12.84 9.80 34.51
C GLU A 393 -12.64 8.84 33.31
N VAL A 394 -12.94 9.27 32.08
CA VAL A 394 -12.72 8.50 30.84
C VAL A 394 -11.32 8.72 30.26
N ALA A 395 -10.62 9.78 30.68
CA ALA A 395 -9.25 10.09 30.24
C ALA A 395 -8.16 9.34 31.03
N GLU A 396 -8.52 8.65 32.13
CA GLU A 396 -7.60 7.81 32.92
C GLU A 396 -7.69 6.31 32.55
N ALA A 397 -8.41 5.96 31.47
CA ALA A 397 -8.54 4.59 30.97
C ALA A 397 -7.37 4.00 30.13
N PRO A 398 -6.25 4.68 29.79
CA PRO A 398 -5.23 4.03 28.97
C PRO A 398 -4.45 2.95 29.74
N GLU A 399 -4.20 3.08 31.04
CA GLU A 399 -3.39 2.08 31.77
C GLU A 399 -4.12 0.74 31.99
N GLU A 400 -5.46 0.75 32.09
CA GLU A 400 -6.24 -0.48 32.26
C GLU A 400 -6.47 -1.19 30.92
N LEU A 401 -6.58 -0.43 29.82
CA LEU A 401 -6.63 -0.97 28.46
C LEU A 401 -5.27 -1.55 28.04
N THR A 402 -4.15 -0.88 28.29
CA THR A 402 -2.81 -1.42 28.01
C THR A 402 -2.57 -2.72 28.77
N ARG A 403 -2.95 -2.81 30.05
CA ARG A 403 -2.81 -4.05 30.84
C ARG A 403 -3.70 -5.19 30.33
N THR A 404 -4.92 -4.86 29.91
CA THR A 404 -5.86 -5.85 29.33
C THR A 404 -5.38 -6.32 27.95
N PHE A 405 -4.70 -5.46 27.18
CA PHE A 405 -4.04 -5.80 25.92
C PHE A 405 -2.78 -6.66 26.11
N GLU A 406 -1.95 -6.38 27.12
CA GLU A 406 -0.79 -7.21 27.47
C GLU A 406 -1.21 -8.61 27.94
N ASP A 407 -2.27 -8.71 28.75
CA ASP A 407 -2.82 -9.99 29.21
C ASP A 407 -3.46 -10.78 28.06
N ALA A 408 -4.20 -10.12 27.15
CA ALA A 408 -4.83 -10.79 26.01
C ALA A 408 -3.83 -11.24 24.93
N ALA A 409 -2.78 -10.45 24.65
CA ALA A 409 -1.72 -10.82 23.72
C ALA A 409 -0.82 -11.92 24.32
N GLY A 410 -0.54 -11.86 25.63
CA GLY A 410 0.17 -12.90 26.37
C GLY A 410 -0.57 -14.24 26.39
N ASP A 411 -1.89 -14.23 26.58
CA ASP A 411 -2.71 -15.44 26.57
C ASP A 411 -2.90 -16.02 25.16
N ALA A 412 -3.01 -15.17 24.12
CA ALA A 412 -3.12 -15.65 22.74
C ALA A 412 -1.82 -16.31 22.24
N LEU A 413 -0.66 -15.73 22.57
CA LEU A 413 0.64 -16.30 22.22
C LEU A 413 1.01 -17.50 23.12
N GLY A 414 0.71 -17.44 24.42
CA GLY A 414 0.96 -18.54 25.35
C GLY A 414 0.19 -19.82 25.00
N ASN A 415 -1.06 -19.68 24.56
CA ASN A 415 -1.88 -20.83 24.15
C ASN A 415 -1.51 -21.38 22.75
N ALA A 416 -0.96 -20.55 21.86
CA ALA A 416 -0.50 -21.00 20.54
C ALA A 416 0.78 -21.84 20.60
N PHE A 417 1.66 -21.60 21.59
CA PHE A 417 2.93 -22.31 21.74
C PHE A 417 2.95 -23.42 22.81
N SER A 418 2.02 -23.40 23.78
CA SER A 418 1.94 -24.44 24.82
C SER A 418 1.40 -25.77 24.30
N ASP A 419 0.63 -25.78 23.21
CA ASP A 419 0.05 -27.00 22.63
C ASP A 419 1.00 -27.71 21.62
N THR A 420 2.20 -27.17 21.40
CA THR A 420 3.18 -27.70 20.42
C THR A 420 4.41 -28.36 21.06
N VAL A 421 4.51 -28.43 22.40
CA VAL A 421 5.71 -28.90 23.10
C VAL A 421 5.51 -30.22 23.88
N ASP A 422 4.29 -30.79 23.89
CA ASP A 422 4.00 -32.05 24.63
C ASP A 422 3.51 -33.23 23.76
N ASP A 423 3.81 -33.25 22.45
CA ASP A 423 3.65 -34.46 21.58
C ASP A 423 4.91 -34.80 20.75
#